data_AF-A0A7C6TNH8-F1
#
_entry.id   AF-A0A7C6TNH8-F1
#
_cell.length_a   1.000
_cell.length_b   1.000
_cell.length_c   1.000
_cell.angle_alpha   90.00
_cell.angle_beta   90.00
_cell.angle_gamma   90.00
#
_symmetry.space_group_name_H-M   'P 1'
#
loop_
_entity.id
_entity.type
_entity.pdbx_description
1 polymer ?
#
loop_
_entity_poly.entity_id
_entity_poly.type
_entity_poly.pdbx_seq_one_letter_code
_entity_poly.pdbx_strand_id
1 'polypeptide(L)'
;MKKEEIKSQILTIPNILTFIRILAVPFFMWLTIDKKMWVAAGGYSFPIIGFAIMLFAAATDVVDGHIARKYNQTTALGAAIDPVADKLMHVATLICLVVIGFVHWAFLVLIFLKELLMVIGGFVVLKYAQPIKANMAGKVASATLSLGVFLSFFHPIFAKYVFYLDWIVIGIATVMTYYAFAGYVKQVIPVYKTIFKAFKEGKDPNDYFSQPEEDNLEKTSNNEQTVEENDTSNLNAEENDIDKIVSNNDKDE
;
A
#
# COMPACT_ATOMS: atom_id res chain seq x y z
N MET A 1 23.01 -11.33 8.27
CA MET A 1 23.41 -10.15 7.47
C MET A 1 24.77 -9.67 7.91
N LYS A 2 25.68 -9.42 6.96
CA LYS A 2 26.99 -8.82 7.26
C LYS A 2 26.82 -7.32 7.54
N LYS A 3 27.64 -6.75 8.41
CA LYS A 3 27.57 -5.33 8.83
C LYS A 3 27.59 -4.33 7.66
N GLU A 4 28.34 -4.67 6.60
CA GLU A 4 28.44 -3.91 5.34
C GLU A 4 27.11 -3.85 4.56
N GLU A 5 26.33 -4.93 4.59
CA GLU A 5 25.05 -5.08 3.89
C GLU A 5 23.93 -4.26 4.55
N ILE A 6 23.99 -4.13 5.88
CA ILE A 6 23.09 -3.26 6.64
C ILE A 6 23.43 -1.79 6.37
N LYS A 7 24.72 -1.46 6.31
CA LYS A 7 25.19 -0.09 6.06
C LYS A 7 24.81 0.40 4.65
N SER A 8 24.93 -0.44 3.63
CA SER A 8 24.53 -0.09 2.25
C SER A 8 23.02 0.10 2.13
N GLN A 9 22.22 -0.64 2.90
CA GLN A 9 20.77 -0.42 2.96
C GLN A 9 20.42 0.88 3.69
N ILE A 10 21.12 1.26 4.76
CA ILE A 10 20.81 2.47 5.52
C ILE A 10 21.28 3.75 4.80
N LEU A 11 22.45 3.74 4.17
CA LEU A 11 23.07 4.91 3.53
C LEU A 11 22.56 5.18 2.10
N THR A 12 21.26 5.08 1.89
CA THR A 12 20.62 5.60 0.68
C THR A 12 20.02 6.97 0.99
N ILE A 13 20.00 7.86 -0.01
CA ILE A 13 19.39 9.19 0.12
C ILE A 13 17.94 9.05 0.62
N PRO A 14 17.07 8.21 0.01
CA PRO A 14 15.68 8.07 0.45
C PRO A 14 15.54 7.64 1.90
N ASN A 15 16.34 6.66 2.34
CA ASN A 15 16.23 6.16 3.72
C ASN A 15 16.64 7.21 4.75
N ILE A 16 17.69 7.99 4.47
CA ILE A 16 18.11 9.10 5.34
C ILE A 16 16.98 10.12 5.48
N LEU A 17 16.29 10.46 4.39
CA LEU A 17 15.14 11.36 4.40
C LEU A 17 13.98 10.79 5.22
N THR A 18 13.68 9.49 5.10
CA THR A 18 12.69 8.79 5.93
C THR A 18 13.05 8.84 7.41
N PHE A 19 14.32 8.61 7.78
CA PHE A 19 14.77 8.70 9.18
C PHE A 19 14.66 10.12 9.74
N ILE A 20 15.07 11.13 8.96
CA ILE A 20 14.91 12.54 9.34
C ILE A 20 13.44 12.85 9.59
N ARG A 21 12.52 12.32 8.77
CA ARG A 21 11.08 12.51 8.94
C ARG A 21 10.56 11.89 10.24
N ILE A 22 10.98 10.66 10.55
CA ILE A 22 10.62 10.00 11.81
C ILE A 22 11.12 10.84 12.99
N LEU A 23 12.33 11.39 12.92
CA LEU A 23 12.88 12.26 13.97
C LEU A 23 12.20 13.62 14.03
N ALA A 24 11.67 14.12 12.92
CA ALA A 24 10.90 15.35 12.87
C ALA A 24 9.54 15.23 13.58
N VAL A 25 8.96 14.02 13.71
CA VAL A 25 7.69 13.79 14.42
C VAL A 25 7.72 14.24 15.88
N PRO A 26 8.62 13.75 16.76
CA PRO A 26 8.67 14.20 18.15
C PRO A 26 9.01 15.69 18.28
N PHE A 27 9.85 16.22 17.39
CA PHE A 27 10.15 17.66 17.35
C PHE A 27 8.91 18.49 17.00
N PHE A 28 8.15 18.06 15.99
CA PHE A 28 6.87 18.64 15.63
C PHE A 28 5.87 18.59 16.80
N MET A 29 5.74 17.44 17.46
CA MET A 29 4.84 17.30 18.61
C MET A 29 5.24 18.22 19.75
N TRP A 30 6.53 18.27 20.10
CA TRP A 30 7.04 19.16 21.15
C TRP A 30 6.72 20.63 20.87
N LEU A 31 6.87 21.07 19.62
CA LEU A 31 6.59 22.44 19.21
C LEU A 31 5.09 22.77 19.19
N THR A 32 4.25 21.79 18.87
CA THR A 32 2.82 22.04 18.57
C THR A 32 1.87 21.66 19.71
N ILE A 33 2.25 20.79 20.65
CA ILE A 33 1.31 20.25 21.64
C ILE A 33 0.85 21.26 22.70
N ASP A 34 1.64 22.30 22.98
CA ASP A 34 1.29 23.29 24.01
C ASP A 34 0.41 24.42 23.44
N LYS A 35 -0.89 24.33 23.74
CA LYS A 35 -1.90 25.33 23.40
C LYS A 35 -1.57 26.73 23.93
N LYS A 36 -0.87 26.87 25.06
CA LYS A 36 -0.49 28.18 25.62
C LYS A 36 0.56 28.87 24.76
N MET A 37 1.50 28.10 24.21
CA MET A 37 2.51 28.61 23.27
C MET A 37 1.85 29.17 22.00
N TRP A 38 0.79 28.51 21.51
CA TRP A 38 0.02 28.97 20.35
C TRP A 38 -0.70 30.29 20.59
N VAL A 39 -1.28 30.46 21.79
CA VAL A 39 -2.00 31.69 22.16
C VAL A 39 -1.00 32.83 22.46
N ALA A 40 0.10 32.55 23.14
CA ALA A 40 1.07 33.54 23.58
C ALA A 40 1.85 34.20 22.43
N ALA A 41 2.08 33.51 21.32
CA ALA A 41 2.82 34.05 20.16
C ALA A 41 1.94 34.76 19.13
N GLY A 42 0.76 35.24 19.50
CA GLY A 42 -0.12 36.04 18.62
C GLY A 42 -1.23 35.25 17.93
N GLY A 43 -1.70 34.15 18.53
CA GLY A 43 -2.90 33.42 18.14
C GLY A 43 -2.80 32.55 16.86
N TYR A 44 -1.91 32.89 15.92
CA TYR A 44 -1.78 32.19 14.63
C TYR A 44 -0.35 31.72 14.27
N SER A 45 0.70 32.16 14.98
CA SER A 45 2.10 31.92 14.60
C SER A 45 2.52 30.44 14.69
N PHE A 46 2.20 29.75 15.77
CA PHE A 46 2.51 28.32 15.92
C PHE A 46 1.72 27.39 14.98
N PRO A 47 0.42 27.61 14.69
CA PRO A 47 -0.26 26.85 13.65
C PRO A 47 0.45 26.93 12.30
N ILE A 48 0.96 28.11 11.93
CA ILE A 48 1.68 28.31 10.66
C ILE A 48 3.00 27.52 10.65
N ILE A 49 3.74 27.50 11.76
CA ILE A 49 5.01 26.75 11.84
C ILE A 49 4.75 25.25 11.81
N GLY A 50 3.78 24.75 12.57
CA GLY A 50 3.38 23.34 12.52
C GLY A 50 2.92 22.93 11.11
N PHE A 51 2.11 23.76 10.47
CA PHE A 51 1.69 23.58 9.08
C PHE A 51 2.90 23.53 8.12
N ALA A 52 3.87 24.43 8.27
CA ALA A 52 5.06 24.46 7.43
C ALA A 52 5.93 23.20 7.60
N ILE A 53 6.09 22.71 8.83
CA ILE A 53 6.85 21.46 9.10
C ILE A 53 6.15 20.27 8.46
N MET A 54 4.83 20.15 8.62
CA MET A 54 4.06 19.07 8.01
C MET A 54 4.10 19.14 6.48
N LEU A 55 3.97 20.34 5.88
CA LEU A 55 4.08 20.53 4.44
C LEU A 55 5.47 20.15 3.93
N PHE A 56 6.51 20.56 4.66
CA PHE A 56 7.90 20.19 4.34
C PHE A 56 8.09 18.66 4.40
N ALA A 57 7.56 18.00 5.43
CA ALA A 57 7.63 16.54 5.55
C ALA A 57 6.90 15.82 4.41
N ALA A 58 5.71 16.29 4.04
CA ALA A 58 4.94 15.72 2.92
C ALA A 58 5.63 15.96 1.56
N ALA A 59 6.20 17.15 1.35
CA ALA A 59 6.96 17.43 0.13
C ALA A 59 8.21 16.56 0.03
N THR A 60 8.88 16.33 1.16
CA THR A 60 10.08 15.48 1.25
C THR A 60 9.79 14.04 0.80
N ASP A 61 8.62 13.48 1.16
CA ASP A 61 8.17 12.13 0.73
C ASP A 61 7.99 11.98 -0.77
N VAL A 62 7.45 13.00 -1.41
CA VAL A 62 7.27 12.96 -2.86
C VAL A 62 8.63 13.00 -3.55
N VAL A 63 9.56 13.79 -2.99
CA VAL A 63 10.91 13.96 -3.54
C VAL A 63 11.76 12.71 -3.32
N ASP A 64 11.81 12.15 -2.11
CA ASP A 64 12.61 10.97 -1.81
C ASP A 64 12.11 9.72 -2.58
N GLY A 65 10.79 9.54 -2.70
CA GLY A 65 10.19 8.49 -3.53
C GLY A 65 10.46 8.68 -5.02
N HIS A 66 10.53 9.93 -5.50
CA HIS A 66 10.95 10.21 -6.88
C HIS A 66 12.43 9.88 -7.11
N ILE A 67 13.30 10.28 -6.19
CA ILE A 67 14.74 9.98 -6.23
C ILE A 67 14.97 8.47 -6.19
N ALA A 68 14.30 7.74 -5.29
CA ALA A 68 14.42 6.30 -5.17
C ALA A 68 14.13 5.58 -6.50
N ARG A 69 13.05 5.98 -7.19
CA ARG A 69 12.66 5.41 -8.49
C ARG A 69 13.60 5.83 -9.62
N LYS A 70 14.03 7.09 -9.65
CA LYS A 70 14.88 7.62 -10.73
C LYS A 70 16.30 7.05 -10.67
N TYR A 71 16.83 6.81 -9.47
CA TYR A 71 18.20 6.34 -9.25
C TYR A 71 18.29 4.86 -8.86
N ASN A 72 17.19 4.09 -8.92
CA ASN A 72 17.11 2.69 -8.51
C ASN A 72 17.69 2.43 -7.09
N GLN A 73 17.45 3.35 -6.16
CA GLN A 73 17.94 3.29 -4.78
C GLN A 73 16.89 2.69 -3.82
N THR A 74 16.06 1.78 -4.31
CA THR A 74 15.05 1.09 -3.49
C THR A 74 15.73 0.01 -2.65
N THR A 75 15.43 -0.01 -1.35
CA THR A 75 15.96 -1.00 -0.40
C THR A 75 14.82 -1.72 0.29
N ALA A 76 15.04 -2.98 0.68
CA ALA A 76 14.03 -3.75 1.43
C ALA A 76 13.67 -3.08 2.77
N LEU A 77 14.68 -2.53 3.46
CA LEU A 77 14.50 -1.77 4.70
C LEU A 77 13.68 -0.50 4.47
N GLY A 78 14.01 0.30 3.47
CA GLY A 78 13.27 1.52 3.12
C GLY A 78 11.81 1.22 2.77
N ALA A 79 11.58 0.20 1.94
CA ALA A 79 10.24 -0.22 1.55
C ALA A 79 9.36 -0.67 2.74
N ALA A 80 9.97 -1.20 3.81
CA ALA A 80 9.26 -1.60 5.01
C ALA A 80 8.99 -0.41 5.97
N ILE A 81 9.93 0.52 6.09
CA ILE A 81 9.83 1.65 7.03
C ILE A 81 9.02 2.82 6.46
N ASP A 82 9.09 3.08 5.14
CA ASP A 82 8.42 4.21 4.49
C ASP A 82 6.92 4.30 4.80
N PRO A 83 6.12 3.21 4.68
CA PRO A 83 4.70 3.26 5.01
C PRO A 83 4.44 3.59 6.48
N VAL A 84 5.31 3.14 7.39
CA VAL A 84 5.19 3.43 8.82
C VAL A 84 5.49 4.89 9.09
N ALA A 85 6.58 5.42 8.52
CA ALA A 85 7.00 6.81 8.68
C ALA A 85 5.93 7.79 8.17
N ASP A 86 5.32 7.50 7.02
CA ASP A 86 4.22 8.30 6.45
C ASP A 86 3.02 8.36 7.41
N LYS A 87 2.58 7.21 7.95
CA LYS A 87 1.44 7.17 8.88
C LYS A 87 1.73 7.81 10.22
N LEU A 88 2.96 7.72 10.72
CA LEU A 88 3.35 8.34 11.98
C LEU A 88 3.18 9.85 11.97
N MET A 89 3.55 10.53 10.88
CA MET A 89 3.41 11.99 10.79
C MET A 89 1.93 12.41 10.80
N HIS A 90 1.07 11.72 10.04
CA HIS A 90 -0.37 12.01 10.05
C HIS A 90 -1.01 11.76 11.41
N VAL A 91 -0.70 10.64 12.06
CA VAL A 91 -1.23 10.30 13.38
C VAL A 91 -0.74 11.31 14.43
N ALA A 92 0.54 11.65 14.45
CA ALA A 92 1.10 12.62 15.38
C ALA A 92 0.48 14.01 15.19
N THR A 93 0.24 14.41 13.95
CA THR A 93 -0.45 15.67 13.63
C THR A 93 -1.88 15.68 14.16
N LEU A 94 -2.63 14.60 13.93
CA LEU A 94 -4.00 14.46 14.48
C LEU A 94 -4.00 14.49 16.00
N ILE A 95 -3.04 13.83 16.67
CA ILE A 95 -2.91 13.88 18.13
C ILE A 95 -2.76 15.32 18.61
N CYS A 96 -1.85 16.10 18.01
CA CYS A 96 -1.62 17.48 18.40
C CYS A 96 -2.89 18.33 18.20
N LEU A 97 -3.55 18.20 17.05
CA LEU A 97 -4.79 18.93 16.74
C LEU A 97 -5.93 18.57 17.71
N VAL A 98 -6.02 17.32 18.15
CA VAL A 98 -6.98 16.87 19.17
C VAL A 98 -6.65 17.48 20.54
N VAL A 99 -5.38 17.45 20.96
CA VAL A 99 -4.95 18.00 22.25
C VAL A 99 -5.21 19.50 22.35
N ILE A 100 -4.99 20.24 21.26
CA ILE A 100 -5.27 21.68 21.18
C ILE A 100 -6.78 21.97 21.12
N GLY A 101 -7.57 20.98 20.71
CA GLY A 101 -9.03 21.02 20.63
C GLY A 101 -9.56 21.50 19.27
N PHE A 102 -8.77 21.42 18.21
CA PHE A 102 -9.20 21.79 16.85
C PHE A 102 -9.90 20.64 16.14
N VAL A 103 -9.56 19.39 16.49
CA VAL A 103 -10.17 18.19 15.90
C VAL A 103 -10.81 17.35 17.00
N HIS A 104 -11.98 16.76 16.72
CA HIS A 104 -12.63 15.84 17.65
C HIS A 104 -11.84 14.52 17.76
N TRP A 105 -11.61 14.05 18.99
CA TRP A 105 -10.84 12.82 19.28
C TRP A 105 -11.36 11.57 18.55
N ALA A 106 -12.66 11.53 18.23
CA ALA A 106 -13.27 10.44 17.48
C ALA A 106 -12.60 10.19 16.12
N PHE A 107 -12.20 11.25 15.41
CA PHE A 107 -11.49 11.11 14.13
C PHE A 107 -10.12 10.47 14.31
N LEU A 108 -9.39 10.87 15.35
CA LEU A 108 -8.10 10.26 15.69
C LEU A 108 -8.26 8.75 15.92
N VAL A 109 -9.25 8.33 16.73
CA VAL A 109 -9.47 6.90 17.02
C VAL A 109 -9.82 6.11 15.76
N LEU A 110 -10.74 6.63 14.93
CA LEU A 110 -11.15 5.96 13.69
C LEU A 110 -10.00 5.83 12.70
N ILE A 111 -9.26 6.91 12.47
CA ILE A 111 -8.12 6.91 11.53
C ILE A 111 -7.00 6.01 12.07
N PHE A 112 -6.63 6.16 13.35
CA PHE A 112 -5.58 5.36 13.97
C PHE A 112 -5.88 3.87 13.92
N LEU A 113 -7.12 3.46 14.24
CA LEU A 113 -7.53 2.06 14.17
C LEU A 113 -7.40 1.50 12.75
N LYS A 114 -7.90 2.23 11.75
CA LYS A 114 -7.80 1.82 10.34
C LYS A 114 -6.34 1.73 9.88
N GLU A 115 -5.49 2.68 10.26
CA GLU A 115 -4.08 2.68 9.86
C GLU A 115 -3.31 1.54 10.53
N LEU A 116 -3.56 1.29 11.82
CA LEU A 116 -2.97 0.16 12.53
C LEU A 116 -3.34 -1.18 11.88
N LEU A 117 -4.61 -1.37 11.52
CA LEU A 117 -5.07 -2.59 10.83
C LEU A 117 -4.45 -2.73 9.43
N MET A 118 -4.27 -1.64 8.69
CA MET A 118 -3.58 -1.68 7.39
C MET A 118 -2.10 -2.04 7.54
N VAL A 119 -1.39 -1.47 8.51
CA VAL A 119 0.03 -1.76 8.76
C VAL A 119 0.22 -3.22 9.17
N ILE A 120 -0.58 -3.72 10.11
CA ILE A 120 -0.53 -5.14 10.54
C ILE A 120 -0.87 -6.06 9.36
N GLY A 121 -1.97 -5.76 8.65
CA GLY A 121 -2.40 -6.54 7.49
C GLY A 121 -1.30 -6.60 6.41
N GLY A 122 -0.71 -5.44 6.12
CA GLY A 122 0.33 -5.30 5.10
C GLY A 122 1.62 -6.02 5.48
N PHE A 123 2.03 -5.96 6.74
CA PHE A 123 3.21 -6.67 7.22
C PHE A 123 3.07 -8.19 7.11
N VAL A 124 1.89 -8.74 7.44
CA VAL A 124 1.62 -10.18 7.27
C VAL A 124 1.63 -10.55 5.79
N VAL A 125 1.00 -9.76 4.92
CA VAL A 125 1.00 -10.02 3.47
C VAL A 125 2.43 -9.98 2.92
N LEU A 126 3.21 -8.95 3.23
CA LEU A 126 4.60 -8.81 2.78
C LEU A 126 5.51 -9.97 3.22
N LYS A 127 5.19 -10.63 4.34
CA LYS A 127 5.97 -11.75 4.84
C LYS A 127 5.74 -13.04 4.05
N TYR A 128 4.55 -13.22 3.47
CA TYR A 128 4.12 -14.51 2.91
C TYR A 128 3.68 -14.45 1.44
N ALA A 129 3.33 -13.29 0.90
CA ALA A 129 2.75 -13.14 -0.42
C ALA A 129 3.22 -11.86 -1.13
N GLN A 130 2.89 -11.75 -2.41
CA GLN A 130 3.19 -10.56 -3.19
C GLN A 130 2.43 -9.32 -2.67
N PRO A 131 3.05 -8.12 -2.69
CA PRO A 131 2.43 -6.91 -2.20
C PRO A 131 1.16 -6.56 -2.99
N ILE A 132 0.07 -6.32 -2.26
CA ILE A 132 -1.21 -5.90 -2.85
C ILE A 132 -1.05 -4.49 -3.41
N LYS A 133 -1.30 -4.32 -4.72
CA LYS A 133 -1.21 -3.01 -5.38
C LYS A 133 -2.23 -2.03 -4.77
N ALA A 134 -1.75 -0.83 -4.48
CA ALA A 134 -2.59 0.24 -3.95
C ALA A 134 -3.66 0.66 -4.95
N ASN A 135 -4.93 0.61 -4.53
CA ASN A 135 -6.06 1.08 -5.32
C ASN A 135 -6.13 2.63 -5.33
N MET A 136 -6.57 3.24 -6.44
CA MET A 136 -6.73 4.69 -6.56
C MET A 136 -7.62 5.27 -5.47
N ALA A 137 -8.66 4.54 -5.05
CA ALA A 137 -9.53 4.94 -3.94
C ALA A 137 -8.76 5.24 -2.64
N GLY A 138 -7.72 4.45 -2.33
CA GLY A 138 -6.88 4.66 -1.16
C GLY A 138 -6.00 5.90 -1.27
N LYS A 139 -5.50 6.21 -2.48
CA LYS A 139 -4.73 7.42 -2.74
C LYS A 139 -5.58 8.67 -2.58
N VAL A 140 -6.78 8.68 -3.17
CA VAL A 140 -7.72 9.79 -3.05
C VAL A 140 -8.12 9.97 -1.59
N ALA A 141 -8.48 8.90 -0.87
CA ALA A 141 -8.81 8.98 0.55
C ALA A 141 -7.68 9.56 1.39
N SER A 142 -6.44 9.18 1.12
CA SER A 142 -5.26 9.71 1.82
C SER A 142 -5.04 11.18 1.52
N ALA A 143 -5.18 11.60 0.26
CA ALA A 143 -5.08 13.01 -0.13
C ALA A 143 -6.19 13.87 0.50
N THR A 144 -7.42 13.37 0.54
CA THR A 144 -8.54 14.04 1.22
C THR A 144 -8.30 14.16 2.72
N LEU A 145 -7.70 13.12 3.34
CA LEU A 145 -7.32 13.17 4.74
C LEU A 145 -6.25 14.23 5.01
N SER A 146 -5.18 14.25 4.21
CA SER A 146 -4.13 15.27 4.31
C SER A 146 -4.72 16.67 4.16
N LEU A 147 -5.64 16.88 3.21
CA LEU A 147 -6.34 18.15 3.06
C LEU A 147 -7.16 18.53 4.31
N GLY A 148 -7.91 17.60 4.89
CA GLY A 148 -8.68 17.86 6.12
C GLY A 148 -7.79 18.22 7.31
N VAL A 149 -6.67 17.51 7.47
CA VAL A 149 -5.65 17.81 8.48
C VAL A 149 -5.03 19.19 8.22
N PHE A 150 -4.75 19.54 6.96
CA PHE A 150 -4.20 20.85 6.59
C PHE A 150 -5.16 21.99 6.95
N LEU A 151 -6.45 21.82 6.66
CA LEU A 151 -7.48 22.81 7.00
C LEU A 151 -7.64 22.97 8.52
N SER A 152 -7.40 21.91 9.29
CA SER A 152 -7.54 21.93 10.75
C SER A 152 -6.55 22.89 11.43
N PHE A 153 -5.39 23.19 10.82
CA PHE A 153 -4.47 24.21 11.34
C PHE A 153 -5.09 25.61 11.36
N PHE A 154 -6.07 25.86 10.49
CA PHE A 154 -6.80 27.12 10.38
C PHE A 154 -8.19 27.04 11.02
N HIS A 155 -8.46 26.00 11.83
CA HIS A 155 -9.75 25.78 12.49
C HIS A 155 -10.33 27.03 13.18
N PRO A 156 -9.56 27.86 13.94
CA PRO A 156 -10.12 29.05 14.58
C PRO A 156 -10.68 30.09 13.58
N ILE A 157 -10.13 30.13 12.36
CA ILE A 157 -10.62 31.02 11.29
C ILE A 157 -11.94 30.47 10.76
N PHE A 158 -12.00 29.17 10.45
CA PHE A 158 -13.21 28.55 9.93
C PHE A 158 -14.35 28.51 10.95
N ALA A 159 -14.06 28.18 12.20
CA ALA A 159 -15.04 28.19 13.30
C ALA A 159 -15.71 29.57 13.48
N LYS A 160 -15.04 30.66 13.08
CA LYS A 160 -15.57 32.03 13.16
C LYS A 160 -16.43 32.42 11.95
N TYR A 161 -16.11 31.95 10.75
CA TYR A 161 -16.72 32.46 9.50
C TYR A 161 -17.54 31.42 8.72
N VAL A 162 -17.13 30.15 8.73
CA VAL A 162 -17.65 29.09 7.85
C VAL A 162 -17.62 27.78 8.63
N PHE A 163 -18.64 27.55 9.44
CA PHE A 163 -19.06 26.28 10.05
C PHE A 163 -18.11 25.08 9.82
N TYR A 164 -17.40 24.60 10.87
CA TYR A 164 -16.63 23.35 10.97
C TYR A 164 -16.17 22.65 9.66
N LEU A 165 -15.63 23.41 8.70
CA LEU A 165 -15.32 22.93 7.35
C LEU A 165 -14.29 21.81 7.37
N ASP A 166 -13.28 21.95 8.21
CA ASP A 166 -12.22 20.97 8.44
C ASP A 166 -12.79 19.63 8.94
N TRP A 167 -13.79 19.65 9.83
CA TRP A 167 -14.43 18.42 10.31
C TRP A 167 -15.26 17.73 9.22
N ILE A 168 -15.90 18.50 8.34
CA ILE A 168 -16.63 17.94 7.19
C ILE A 168 -15.64 17.23 6.27
N VAL A 169 -14.52 17.86 5.94
CA VAL A 169 -13.50 17.26 5.07
C VAL A 169 -12.87 16.03 5.71
N ILE A 170 -12.54 16.07 7.01
CA ILE A 170 -12.03 14.89 7.74
C ILE A 170 -13.10 13.79 7.81
N GLY A 171 -14.38 14.14 7.98
CA GLY A 171 -15.50 13.19 7.95
C GLY A 171 -15.60 12.47 6.61
N ILE A 172 -15.57 13.22 5.50
CA ILE A 172 -15.55 12.65 4.14
C ILE A 172 -14.32 11.76 3.95
N ALA A 173 -13.13 12.24 4.34
CA ALA A 173 -11.90 11.47 4.28
C ALA A 173 -12.00 10.16 5.07
N THR A 174 -12.62 10.20 6.25
CA THR A 174 -12.83 9.02 7.10
C THR A 174 -13.73 8.00 6.40
N VAL A 175 -14.85 8.41 5.82
CA VAL A 175 -15.72 7.50 5.06
C VAL A 175 -14.96 6.88 3.87
N MET A 176 -14.23 7.69 3.11
CA MET A 176 -13.45 7.20 1.96
C MET A 176 -12.34 6.24 2.38
N THR A 177 -11.66 6.52 3.50
CA THR A 177 -10.56 5.68 3.98
C THR A 177 -11.06 4.32 4.46
N TYR A 178 -12.26 4.26 5.03
CA TYR A 178 -12.92 3.01 5.42
C TYR A 178 -13.46 2.25 4.21
N TYR A 179 -14.00 2.93 3.19
CA TYR A 179 -14.35 2.29 1.92
C TYR A 179 -13.14 1.64 1.26
N ALA A 180 -12.03 2.36 1.17
CA ALA A 180 -10.77 1.82 0.66
C ALA A 180 -10.25 0.65 1.52
N PHE A 181 -10.39 0.74 2.84
CA PHE A 181 -10.04 -0.33 3.76
C PHE A 181 -10.90 -1.59 3.55
N ALA A 182 -12.20 -1.46 3.36
CA ALA A 182 -13.06 -2.60 3.04
C ALA A 182 -12.63 -3.30 1.74
N GLY A 183 -12.26 -2.53 0.71
CA GLY A 183 -11.70 -3.06 -0.53
C GLY A 183 -10.35 -3.77 -0.34
N TYR A 184 -9.51 -3.26 0.56
CA TYR A 184 -8.26 -3.91 0.97
C TYR A 184 -8.52 -5.23 1.70
N VAL A 185 -9.39 -5.23 2.72
CA VAL A 185 -9.76 -6.42 3.49
C VAL A 185 -10.25 -7.56 2.59
N LYS A 186 -11.09 -7.26 1.58
CA LYS A 186 -11.55 -8.26 0.60
C LYS A 186 -10.41 -8.96 -0.15
N GLN A 187 -9.33 -8.23 -0.46
CA GLN A 187 -8.15 -8.79 -1.13
C GLN A 187 -7.25 -9.56 -0.17
N VAL A 188 -7.23 -9.16 1.10
CA VAL A 188 -6.40 -9.78 2.15
C VAL A 188 -6.99 -11.08 2.68
N ILE A 189 -8.32 -11.19 2.80
CA ILE A 189 -9.01 -12.40 3.29
C ILE A 189 -8.56 -13.70 2.58
N PRO A 190 -8.51 -13.81 1.24
CA PRO A 190 -8.08 -15.05 0.59
C PRO A 190 -6.63 -15.39 0.91
N VAL A 191 -5.75 -14.40 0.99
CA VAL A 191 -4.34 -14.58 1.38
C VAL A 191 -4.25 -15.14 2.80
N TYR A 192 -4.97 -14.55 3.75
CA TYR A 192 -5.01 -15.03 5.13
C TYR A 192 -5.60 -16.45 5.24
N LYS A 193 -6.61 -16.77 4.44
CA LYS A 193 -7.19 -18.12 4.40
C LYS A 193 -6.15 -19.15 3.94
N THR A 194 -5.34 -18.83 2.93
CA THR A 194 -4.24 -19.70 2.46
C THR A 194 -3.17 -19.84 3.53
N ILE A 195 -2.74 -18.74 4.16
CA ILE A 195 -1.77 -18.77 5.27
C ILE A 195 -2.27 -19.65 6.41
N PHE A 196 -3.53 -19.49 6.81
CA PHE A 196 -4.12 -20.28 7.90
C PHE A 196 -4.25 -21.76 7.54
N LYS A 197 -4.57 -22.07 6.28
CA LYS A 197 -4.58 -23.45 5.76
C LYS A 197 -3.18 -24.08 5.84
N ALA A 198 -2.14 -23.37 5.41
CA ALA A 198 -0.75 -23.83 5.49
C ALA A 198 -0.34 -24.16 6.94
N PHE A 199 -0.65 -23.27 7.89
CA PHE A 199 -0.40 -23.53 9.32
C PHE A 199 -1.17 -24.75 9.84
N LYS A 200 -2.43 -24.94 9.42
CA LYS A 200 -3.22 -26.11 9.81
C LYS A 200 -2.64 -27.43 9.26
N GLU A 201 -1.99 -27.38 8.10
CA GLU A 201 -1.33 -28.52 7.48
C GLU A 201 0.13 -28.70 7.96
N GLY A 202 0.62 -27.84 8.86
CA GLY A 202 1.98 -27.90 9.40
C GLY A 202 3.08 -27.54 8.39
N LYS A 203 2.71 -26.91 7.27
CA LYS A 203 3.61 -26.52 6.18
C LYS A 203 3.98 -25.04 6.28
N ASP A 204 5.12 -24.65 5.71
CA ASP A 204 5.48 -23.24 5.64
C ASP A 204 4.53 -22.53 4.67
N PRO A 205 3.86 -21.43 5.08
CA PRO A 205 3.01 -20.67 4.16
C PRO A 205 3.75 -20.18 2.92
N ASN A 206 5.07 -19.96 3.00
CA ASN A 206 5.87 -19.59 1.83
C ASN A 206 5.81 -20.65 0.73
N ASP A 207 5.66 -21.94 1.04
CA ASP A 207 5.59 -23.01 0.04
C ASP A 207 4.34 -22.87 -0.85
N TYR A 208 3.24 -22.32 -0.34
CA TYR A 208 2.01 -22.09 -1.11
C TYR A 208 2.09 -20.88 -2.03
N PHE A 209 2.92 -19.89 -1.70
CA PHE A 209 3.07 -18.66 -2.47
C PHE A 209 4.35 -18.66 -3.34
N SER A 210 5.26 -19.62 -3.11
CA SER A 210 6.49 -19.86 -3.89
C SER A 210 6.30 -20.83 -5.06
N GLN A 211 5.07 -21.28 -5.32
CA GLN A 211 4.70 -21.95 -6.58
C GLN A 211 4.02 -20.97 -7.55
N PRO A 212 4.74 -20.10 -8.30
CA PRO A 212 4.10 -19.35 -9.37
C PRO A 212 3.94 -20.10 -10.70
N GLU A 213 4.69 -21.18 -11.01
CA GLU A 213 4.77 -21.63 -12.43
C GLU A 213 4.82 -23.14 -12.72
N GLU A 214 5.22 -24.05 -11.82
CA GLU A 214 5.41 -25.47 -12.21
C GLU A 214 4.09 -26.20 -12.53
N ASP A 215 3.00 -25.93 -11.81
CA ASP A 215 1.70 -26.60 -12.04
C ASP A 215 0.97 -26.08 -13.31
N ASN A 216 1.41 -24.95 -13.88
CA ASN A 216 0.96 -24.48 -15.20
C ASN A 216 1.87 -24.97 -16.33
N LEU A 217 3.18 -25.13 -16.09
CA LEU A 217 4.09 -25.70 -17.09
C LEU A 217 3.80 -27.18 -17.34
N GLU A 218 3.60 -28.00 -16.31
CA GLU A 218 3.20 -29.41 -16.49
C GLU A 218 1.85 -29.57 -17.19
N LYS A 219 0.87 -28.71 -16.88
CA LYS A 219 -0.44 -28.73 -17.56
C LYS A 219 -0.37 -28.25 -19.01
N THR A 220 0.49 -27.30 -19.32
CA THR A 220 0.66 -26.79 -20.69
C THR A 220 1.45 -27.77 -21.55
N SER A 221 2.53 -28.37 -21.03
CA SER A 221 3.29 -29.40 -21.74
C SER A 221 2.50 -30.69 -21.95
N ASN A 222 1.69 -31.11 -20.97
CA ASN A 222 0.80 -32.27 -21.14
C ASN A 222 -0.31 -31.98 -22.15
N ASN A 223 -0.88 -30.76 -22.18
CA ASN A 223 -1.87 -30.40 -23.20
C ASN A 223 -1.25 -30.29 -24.60
N GLU A 224 -0.05 -29.74 -24.76
CA GLU A 224 0.62 -29.63 -26.06
C GLU A 224 1.00 -31.02 -26.63
N GLN A 225 1.50 -31.95 -25.80
CA GLN A 225 1.74 -33.33 -26.24
C GLN A 225 0.45 -34.05 -26.62
N THR A 226 -0.64 -33.84 -25.88
CA THR A 226 -1.94 -34.48 -26.19
C THR A 226 -2.55 -33.90 -27.47
N VAL A 227 -2.28 -32.64 -27.82
CA VAL A 227 -2.76 -32.01 -29.06
C VAL A 227 -1.94 -32.46 -30.27
N GLU A 228 -0.60 -32.51 -30.16
CA GLU A 228 0.25 -33.01 -31.26
C GLU A 228 0.00 -34.50 -31.58
N GLU A 229 -0.23 -35.33 -30.56
CA GLU A 229 -0.51 -36.76 -30.74
C GLU A 229 -1.91 -36.98 -31.37
N ASN A 230 -2.89 -36.14 -31.05
CA ASN A 230 -4.21 -36.19 -31.66
C ASN A 230 -4.21 -35.67 -33.12
N ASP A 231 -3.48 -34.60 -33.42
CA ASP A 231 -3.39 -34.05 -34.78
C ASP A 231 -2.64 -35.00 -35.73
N THR A 232 -1.56 -35.63 -35.28
CA THR A 232 -0.86 -36.65 -36.07
C THR A 232 -1.67 -37.93 -36.25
N SER A 233 -2.50 -38.31 -35.26
CA SER A 233 -3.41 -39.46 -35.42
C SER A 233 -4.55 -39.18 -36.41
N ASN A 234 -5.10 -37.96 -36.43
CA ASN A 234 -6.17 -37.57 -37.36
C ASN A 234 -5.65 -37.43 -38.81
N LEU A 235 -4.45 -36.88 -39.00
CA LEU A 235 -3.83 -36.79 -40.33
C LEU A 235 -3.54 -38.18 -40.92
N ASN A 236 -3.02 -39.11 -40.11
CA ASN A 236 -2.81 -40.49 -40.53
C ASN A 236 -4.13 -41.25 -40.80
N ALA A 237 -5.23 -40.87 -40.13
CA ALA A 237 -6.54 -41.47 -40.39
C ALA A 237 -7.15 -40.96 -41.70
N GLU A 238 -7.05 -39.65 -41.99
CA GLU A 238 -7.52 -39.07 -43.26
C GLU A 238 -6.70 -39.56 -44.47
N GLU A 239 -5.37 -39.70 -44.34
CA GLU A 239 -4.52 -40.18 -45.44
C GLU A 239 -4.84 -41.65 -45.81
N ASN A 240 -5.13 -42.49 -44.81
CA ASN A 240 -5.54 -43.89 -45.03
C ASN A 240 -6.94 -44.04 -45.67
N ASP A 241 -7.85 -43.10 -45.45
CA ASP A 241 -9.17 -43.10 -46.09
C ASP A 241 -9.12 -42.54 -47.52
N ILE A 242 -8.26 -41.57 -47.80
CA ILE A 242 -8.03 -41.06 -49.17
C ILE A 242 -7.39 -42.14 -50.06
N ASP A 243 -6.40 -42.87 -49.56
CA ASP A 243 -5.75 -43.96 -50.32
C ASP A 243 -6.72 -45.11 -50.64
N LYS A 244 -7.69 -45.40 -49.76
CA LYS A 244 -8.74 -46.39 -50.04
C LYS A 244 -9.72 -45.93 -51.11
N ILE A 245 -10.07 -44.64 -51.14
CA ILE A 245 -10.98 -44.06 -52.13
C ILE A 245 -10.32 -44.01 -53.52
N VAL A 246 -9.03 -43.69 -53.59
CA VAL A 246 -8.27 -43.68 -54.85
C VAL A 246 -8.07 -45.10 -55.40
N SER A 247 -7.81 -46.10 -54.54
CA SER A 247 -7.64 -47.50 -55.02
C SER A 247 -8.91 -48.17 -55.55
N ASN A 248 -10.10 -47.64 -55.21
CA ASN A 248 -11.39 -48.19 -55.64
C ASN A 248 -11.92 -47.56 -56.93
N ASN A 249 -11.40 -46.41 -57.36
CA ASN A 249 -11.83 -45.75 -58.60
C ASN A 249 -11.08 -46.23 -59.86
N ASP A 250 -9.97 -46.97 -59.72
CA ASP A 250 -9.20 -47.52 -60.86
C ASP A 250 -9.66 -48.92 -61.31
N LYS A 251 -10.85 -49.39 -60.87
CA LYS A 251 -11.38 -50.72 -61.23
C LYS A 251 -12.65 -50.73 -62.09
N ASP A 252 -13.20 -49.56 -62.42
CA ASP A 252 -14.46 -49.45 -63.18
C ASP A 252 -14.33 -48.60 -64.47
N GLU A 253 -13.20 -48.70 -65.19
CA GLU A 253 -13.09 -48.34 -66.62
C GLU A 253 -12.39 -49.44 -67.45
#